data_AF-A0A662PEK9-F1
#
_entry.id   AF-A0A662PEK9-F1
#
_cell.length_a   1.000
_cell.length_b   1.000
_cell.length_c   1.000
_cell.angle_alpha   90.00
_cell.angle_beta   90.00
_cell.angle_gamma   90.00
#
_symmetry.space_group_name_H-M   'P 1'
#
loop_
_entity.id
_entity.type
_entity.pdbx_description
1 polymer ?
#
loop_
_entity_poly.entity_id
_entity_poly.type
_entity_poly.pdbx_seq_one_letter_code
_entity_poly.pdbx_strand_id
1 'polypeptide(L)'
;MKKEKEMIERNIELSAEFSRYLFEHPELEEKIPIGTEIILLPEFDKELKEYNLGLGRNIESEDGKVAYVAIKNIRPKLLSRIEEVELESAA
;
A
#
# COMPACT_ATOMS: atom_id res chain seq x y z
N MET A 1 -10.80 -18.16 1.31
CA MET A 1 -10.03 -18.02 2.57
C MET A 1 -8.54 -17.79 2.36
N LYS A 2 -7.73 -18.74 1.83
CA LYS A 2 -6.27 -18.51 1.68
C LYS A 2 -5.91 -17.33 0.77
N LYS A 3 -6.54 -17.24 -0.40
CA LYS A 3 -6.29 -16.17 -1.38
C LYS A 3 -6.72 -14.78 -0.88
N GLU A 4 -7.86 -14.71 -0.22
CA GLU A 4 -8.37 -13.46 0.37
C GLU A 4 -7.45 -12.95 1.48
N LYS A 5 -6.98 -13.85 2.36
CA LYS A 5 -5.99 -13.50 3.39
C LYS A 5 -4.71 -12.95 2.77
N GLU A 6 -4.22 -13.54 1.69
CA GLU A 6 -3.05 -13.06 0.96
C GLU A 6 -3.27 -11.66 0.37
N MET A 7 -4.43 -11.38 -0.23
CA MET A 7 -4.77 -10.03 -0.72
C MET A 7 -4.81 -9.01 0.40
N ILE A 8 -5.36 -9.38 1.57
CA ILE A 8 -5.41 -8.52 2.75
C ILE A 8 -3.98 -8.21 3.24
N GLU A 9 -3.12 -9.21 3.37
CA GLU A 9 -1.73 -9.02 3.78
C GLU A 9 -0.96 -8.10 2.83
N ARG A 10 -1.12 -8.30 1.52
CA ARG A 10 -0.50 -7.45 0.48
C ARG A 10 -1.01 -6.00 0.54
N ASN A 11 -2.31 -5.81 0.78
CA ASN A 11 -2.89 -4.48 0.97
C ASN A 11 -2.41 -3.80 2.25
N ILE A 12 -2.24 -4.54 3.35
CA ILE A 12 -1.68 -3.98 4.59
C ILE A 12 -0.26 -3.46 4.34
N GLU A 13 0.59 -4.23 3.65
CA GLU A 13 1.94 -3.80 3.30
C GLU A 13 1.92 -2.56 2.39
N LEU A 14 1.09 -2.57 1.34
CA LEU A 14 0.97 -1.44 0.41
C LEU A 14 0.43 -0.17 1.09
N SER A 15 -0.55 -0.30 1.99
CA SER A 15 -1.11 0.81 2.77
C SER A 15 -0.10 1.40 3.75
N ALA A 16 0.75 0.56 4.37
CA ALA A 16 1.82 1.04 5.22
C ALA A 16 2.84 1.87 4.44
N GLU A 17 3.24 1.42 3.24
CA GLU A 17 4.14 2.17 2.36
C GLU A 17 3.49 3.46 1.83
N PHE A 18 2.22 3.41 1.44
CA PHE A 18 1.50 4.62 1.01
C PHE A 18 1.38 5.65 2.15
N SER A 19 1.17 5.19 3.38
CA SER A 19 1.14 6.08 4.56
C SER A 19 2.50 6.77 4.76
N ARG A 20 3.62 6.05 4.61
CA ARG A 20 4.97 6.65 4.64
C ARG A 20 5.16 7.68 3.53
N TYR A 21 4.67 7.37 2.32
CA TYR A 21 4.73 8.29 1.19
C TYR A 21 3.97 9.59 1.47
N LEU A 22 2.78 9.52 2.07
CA LEU A 22 2.01 10.72 2.44
C LEU A 22 2.73 11.61 3.47
N PHE A 23 3.45 11.02 4.43
CA PHE A 23 4.28 11.82 5.36
C PHE A 23 5.38 12.61 4.66
N GLU A 24 5.94 12.08 3.58
CA GLU A 24 6.95 12.77 2.75
C GLU A 24 6.30 13.75 1.74
N HIS A 25 5.00 13.61 1.48
CA HIS A 25 4.24 14.32 0.45
C HIS A 25 2.86 14.80 0.97
N PRO A 26 2.82 15.70 1.98
CA PRO A 26 1.56 16.15 2.59
C PRO A 26 0.61 16.84 1.59
N GLU A 27 1.12 17.40 0.50
CA GLU A 27 0.33 18.01 -0.57
C GLU A 27 -0.58 17.02 -1.33
N LEU A 28 -0.31 15.71 -1.22
CA LEU A 28 -1.22 14.69 -1.72
C LEU A 28 -2.37 14.44 -0.75
N GLU A 29 -2.11 14.41 0.56
CA GLU A 29 -3.12 14.17 1.59
C GLU A 29 -4.20 15.26 1.55
N GLU A 30 -3.81 16.52 1.38
CA GLU A 30 -4.72 17.66 1.28
C GLU A 30 -5.71 17.56 0.09
N LYS A 31 -5.37 16.77 -0.94
CA LYS A 31 -6.22 16.55 -2.12
C LYS A 31 -7.22 15.41 -1.92
N ILE A 32 -7.05 14.58 -0.90
CA ILE A 32 -7.93 13.45 -0.62
C ILE A 32 -9.15 13.97 0.15
N PRO A 33 -10.38 13.84 -0.39
CA PRO A 33 -11.55 14.37 0.29
C PRO A 33 -11.83 13.59 1.58
N ILE A 34 -12.16 14.32 2.65
CA ILE A 34 -12.52 13.74 3.95
C ILE A 34 -13.73 12.80 3.79
N GLY A 35 -13.65 11.64 4.46
CA GLY A 35 -14.71 10.63 4.43
C GLY A 35 -14.77 9.82 3.14
N THR A 36 -13.65 9.75 2.40
CA THR A 36 -13.49 8.95 1.19
C THR A 36 -12.60 7.76 1.49
N GLU A 37 -13.01 6.56 1.05
CA GLU A 37 -12.20 5.36 1.17
C GLU A 37 -11.11 5.36 0.10
N ILE A 38 -9.87 5.07 0.49
CA ILE A 38 -8.73 5.07 -0.41
C ILE A 38 -8.56 3.66 -0.99
N ILE A 39 -8.59 3.55 -2.32
CA ILE A 39 -8.35 2.30 -3.03
C ILE A 39 -7.03 2.39 -3.79
N LEU A 40 -6.05 1.62 -3.34
CA LEU A 40 -4.71 1.58 -3.93
C LEU A 40 -4.71 0.68 -5.16
N LEU A 41 -4.24 1.19 -6.30
CA LEU A 41 -4.18 0.48 -7.58
C LEU A 41 -2.71 0.33 -8.02
N PRO A 42 -2.02 -0.74 -7.59
CA PRO A 42 -0.63 -0.97 -7.98
C PRO A 42 -0.54 -1.41 -9.45
N GLU A 43 0.08 -0.61 -10.33
CA GLU A 43 0.21 -0.97 -11.75
C GLU A 43 1.21 -2.10 -11.99
N PHE A 44 2.16 -2.27 -11.08
CA PHE A 44 3.15 -3.35 -11.07
C PHE A 44 2.60 -4.69 -10.56
N ASP A 45 1.38 -4.71 -10.03
CA ASP A 45 0.74 -5.90 -9.48
C ASP A 45 -0.71 -6.02 -9.99
N LYS A 46 -0.85 -6.66 -11.16
CA LYS A 46 -2.13 -6.77 -11.86
C LYS A 46 -3.20 -7.49 -11.03
N GLU A 47 -2.82 -8.53 -10.30
CA GLU A 47 -3.77 -9.31 -9.50
C GLU A 47 -4.32 -8.48 -8.35
N LEU A 48 -3.45 -7.81 -7.60
CA LEU A 48 -3.87 -6.96 -6.49
C LEU A 48 -4.69 -5.76 -6.99
N LYS A 49 -4.31 -5.18 -8.13
CA LYS A 49 -5.07 -4.10 -8.77
C LYS A 49 -6.50 -4.52 -9.13
N GLU A 50 -6.68 -5.68 -9.74
CA GLU A 50 -8.01 -6.17 -10.11
C GLU A 50 -8.88 -6.44 -8.89
N TYR A 51 -8.29 -7.03 -7.84
CA TYR A 51 -8.97 -7.26 -6.57
C TYR A 51 -9.41 -5.94 -5.92
N ASN A 52 -8.50 -4.97 -5.80
CA ASN A 52 -8.77 -3.67 -5.18
C ASN A 52 -9.78 -2.85 -5.98
N LEU A 53 -9.75 -2.91 -7.31
CA LEU A 53 -10.75 -2.29 -8.16
C LEU A 53 -12.15 -2.86 -7.91
N GLY A 54 -12.25 -4.17 -7.65
CA GLY A 54 -13.49 -4.81 -7.22
C GLY A 54 -14.00 -4.25 -5.88
N LEU A 55 -13.11 -4.09 -4.90
CA LEU A 55 -13.45 -3.49 -3.60
C LEU A 55 -13.98 -2.05 -3.76
N GLY A 56 -13.30 -1.23 -4.55
CA GLY A 56 -13.74 0.14 -4.81
C GLY A 56 -15.12 0.20 -5.45
N ARG A 57 -15.38 -0.64 -6.46
CA ARG A 57 -16.70 -0.71 -7.11
C ARG A 57 -17.80 -1.16 -6.16
N ASN A 58 -17.51 -2.08 -5.24
CA ASN A 58 -18.49 -2.50 -4.23
C ASN A 58 -18.84 -1.34 -3.29
N ILE A 59 -17.84 -0.56 -2.84
CA ILE A 59 -18.06 0.61 -1.99
C ILE A 59 -18.88 1.68 -2.74
N GLU A 60 -18.54 1.95 -4.00
CA GLU A 60 -19.31 2.87 -4.84
C GLU A 60 -20.76 2.40 -5.03
N SER A 61 -21.01 1.09 -5.11
CA SER A 61 -22.36 0.53 -5.21
C SER A 61 -23.19 0.67 -3.93
N GLU A 62 -22.53 0.90 -2.80
CA GLU A 62 -23.14 1.16 -1.48
C GLU A 62 -23.21 2.67 -1.15
N ASP A 63 -23.18 3.52 -2.17
CA ASP A 63 -23.12 5.00 -2.06
C ASP A 63 -21.89 5.55 -1.31
N GLY A 64 -20.86 4.72 -1.14
CA GLY A 64 -19.58 5.12 -0.56
C GLY A 64 -18.75 5.97 -1.53
N LYS A 65 -17.96 6.91 -0.97
CA LYS A 65 -17.01 7.71 -1.75
C LYS A 65 -15.69 6.99 -1.84
N VAL A 66 -15.14 6.85 -3.05
CA VAL A 66 -13.85 6.20 -3.30
C VAL A 66 -12.86 7.13 -3.98
N ALA A 67 -11.61 7.12 -3.50
CA ALA A 67 -10.48 7.77 -4.12
C ALA A 67 -9.52 6.69 -4.63
N TYR A 68 -9.43 6.55 -5.96
CA TYR A 68 -8.51 5.61 -6.59
C TYR A 68 -7.12 6.21 -6.73
N VAL A 69 -6.12 5.57 -6.13
CA VAL A 69 -4.72 6.01 -6.17
C VAL A 69 -3.90 5.04 -7.01
N ALA A 70 -3.46 5.51 -8.18
CA ALA A 70 -2.60 4.71 -9.06
C ALA A 70 -1.14 4.74 -8.58
N ILE A 71 -0.62 3.60 -8.15
CA ILE A 71 0.79 3.45 -7.75
C ILE A 71 1.53 2.80 -8.92
N LYS A 72 2.24 3.63 -9.68
CA LYS A 72 2.90 3.18 -10.91
C LYS A 72 4.05 2.21 -10.64
N ASN A 73 4.85 2.49 -9.61
CA ASN A 73 6.03 1.70 -9.24
C ASN A 73 6.25 1.78 -7.73
N ILE A 74 6.90 0.76 -7.17
CA ILE A 74 7.40 0.75 -5.80
C ILE A 74 8.93 0.60 -5.85
N ARG A 75 9.64 1.32 -4.98
CA ARG A 75 11.09 1.13 -4.87
C ARG A 75 11.36 -0.25 -4.25
N PRO A 76 12.40 -0.96 -4.70
CA PRO A 76 12.79 -2.21 -4.06
C PRO A 76 13.12 -1.95 -2.59
N LYS A 77 12.87 -2.95 -1.72
CA LYS A 77 13.23 -2.86 -0.30
C LYS A 77 14.72 -2.51 -0.20
N LEU A 78 15.02 -1.42 0.52
CA LEU A 78 16.40 -1.03 0.76
C LEU A 78 17.08 -2.18 1.52
N LEU A 79 18.21 -2.64 0.99
CA LEU A 79 19.07 -3.60 1.67
C LEU A 79 19.63 -2.99 2.95
N SER A 80 20.29 -3.82 3.76
CA SER A 80 20.92 -3.38 5.01
C SER A 80 21.74 -2.10 4.82
N ARG A 81 21.54 -1.15 5.73
CA ARG A 81 22.36 0.08 5.83
C ARG A 81 23.57 -0.09 6.75
N ILE A 82 23.74 -1.29 7.30
CA ILE A 82 24.85 -1.62 8.18
C ILE A 82 26.09 -1.75 7.32
N GLU A 83 27.09 -0.91 7.60
CA GLU A 83 28.36 -0.95 6.91
C GLU A 83 29.28 -2.03 7.49
N GLU A 84 29.26 -2.25 8.80
CA GLU A 84 30.12 -3.23 9.48
C GLU A 84 29.43 -3.89 10.69
N VAL A 85 29.68 -5.19 10.87
CA VAL A 85 29.24 -6.00 12.01
C VAL A 85 30.39 -6.90 12.43
N GLU A 86 30.69 -6.90 13.74
CA GLU A 86 31.60 -7.85 14.36
C GLU A 86 30.82 -8.80 15.29
N LEU A 87 31.20 -10.07 15.30
CA LEU A 87 30.61 -11.12 16.12
C LEU A 87 31.69 -11.66 17.06
N GLU A 88 31.51 -11.45 18.37
CA GLU A 88 32.36 -12.07 19.40
C GLU A 88 31.61 -13.21 20.10
N SER A 89 32.26 -14.37 20.19
CA SER A 89 31.77 -15.51 20.97
C SER A 89 32.28 -15.37 22.41
N ALA A 90 31.39 -15.40 23.40
CA ALA A 90 31.80 -15.57 24.80
C ALA A 90 32.24 -17.03 25.02
N ALA A 91 33.45 -17.23 25.55
CA ALA A 91 33.94 -18.50 26.06
C ALA A 91 33.55 -18.69 27.53
#